data_AF-A0A370I8D8-F1
#
_entry.id   AF-A0A370I8D8-F1
#
_cell.length_a   1.000
_cell.length_b   1.000
_cell.length_c   1.000
_cell.angle_alpha   90.00
_cell.angle_beta   90.00
_cell.angle_gamma   90.00
#
_symmetry.space_group_name_H-M   'P 1'
#
loop_
_entity.id
_entity.type
_entity.pdbx_description
1 polymer ?
#
loop_
_entity_poly.entity_id
_entity_poly.type
_entity_poly.pdbx_seq_one_letter_code
_entity_poly.pdbx_strand_id
1 'polypeptide(L)'
;MGNSPGTPKSRPVTDAGPVTEPSGADSYGQKRGEAVQRAHLLLISGSTRPGSSNTAALRAVATVAPGDISTELYTGLEKLPAFVPGDQPSPPAVAELRERLAAADAVLFCTPEYAGLIPGSLKNLLEWTVGTADLYEKPVAWINVAAPGRGEGAIESLRTVLGYVGATIIDNACVRITVPHGAVESDGTVSDSNVRAELAATITAIGKYLDR
;
A
#
# COMPACT_ATOMS: atom_id res chain seq x y z
N MET A 1 51.21 21.18 -57.44
CA MET A 1 51.24 19.88 -56.73
C MET A 1 49.80 19.59 -56.33
N GLY A 2 49.03 18.65 -56.85
CA GLY A 2 49.24 17.53 -57.76
C GLY A 2 48.12 16.51 -57.48
N ASN A 3 47.05 16.56 -58.29
CA ASN A 3 46.12 15.49 -58.70
C ASN A 3 45.33 14.60 -57.71
N SER A 4 43.98 14.68 -57.79
CA SER A 4 43.02 13.53 -57.79
C SER A 4 43.28 12.58 -58.99
N PRO A 5 42.62 11.40 -59.24
CA PRO A 5 41.31 10.91 -58.77
C PRO A 5 41.19 9.36 -58.64
N GLY A 6 39.97 8.83 -58.41
CA GLY A 6 39.67 7.40 -58.59
C GLY A 6 38.21 6.98 -58.37
N THR A 7 37.38 7.09 -59.40
CA THR A 7 36.13 6.32 -59.61
C THR A 7 36.39 5.17 -60.61
N PRO A 8 35.40 4.35 -61.04
CA PRO A 8 34.56 3.38 -60.33
C PRO A 8 34.81 1.94 -60.92
N LYS A 9 34.32 0.86 -60.29
CA LYS A 9 34.17 -0.43 -61.01
C LYS A 9 32.90 -1.19 -60.62
N SER A 10 32.20 -1.62 -61.65
CA SER A 10 30.96 -2.38 -61.70
C SER A 10 31.18 -3.79 -62.25
N ARG A 11 30.30 -4.72 -61.86
CA ARG A 11 29.92 -6.05 -62.46
C ARG A 11 30.84 -7.25 -62.14
N PRO A 12 30.35 -8.52 -62.20
CA PRO A 12 29.09 -9.01 -62.79
C PRO A 12 28.23 -9.97 -61.92
N VAL A 13 27.07 -10.28 -62.51
CA VAL A 13 26.07 -11.30 -62.20
C VAL A 13 26.59 -12.70 -62.55
N THR A 14 26.31 -13.68 -61.70
CA THR A 14 26.17 -15.13 -62.02
C THR A 14 25.18 -15.70 -60.99
N ASP A 15 23.94 -16.00 -61.34
CA ASP A 15 23.41 -17.18 -62.06
C ASP A 15 22.74 -18.16 -61.08
N ALA A 16 21.57 -18.62 -61.49
CA ALA A 16 20.54 -19.24 -60.69
C ALA A 16 20.75 -20.74 -60.48
N GLY A 17 20.28 -21.24 -59.33
CA GLY A 17 20.01 -22.66 -59.08
C GLY A 17 18.93 -22.77 -57.99
N PRO A 18 18.01 -23.75 -58.07
CA PRO A 18 16.64 -23.57 -57.59
C PRO A 18 16.45 -24.03 -56.14
N VAL A 19 15.21 -23.88 -55.68
CA VAL A 19 14.44 -24.90 -54.94
C VAL A 19 13.83 -24.38 -53.61
N THR A 20 12.49 -24.42 -53.62
CA THR A 20 11.52 -24.57 -52.53
C THR A 20 11.29 -23.46 -51.51
N GLU A 21 10.10 -22.87 -51.62
CA GLU A 21 9.34 -22.39 -50.46
C GLU A 21 9.02 -23.56 -49.51
N PRO A 22 9.05 -23.32 -48.20
CA PRO A 22 8.07 -23.89 -47.30
C PRO A 22 7.18 -22.78 -46.75
N SER A 23 5.92 -22.80 -47.21
CA SER A 23 4.74 -22.92 -46.35
C SER A 23 4.92 -22.55 -44.88
N GLY A 24 4.32 -21.41 -44.51
CA GLY A 24 3.55 -21.17 -43.28
C GLY A 24 3.97 -21.81 -41.96
N ALA A 25 4.29 -20.97 -40.98
CA ALA A 25 3.86 -21.16 -39.60
C ALA A 25 3.89 -19.82 -38.84
N ASP A 26 2.71 -19.22 -38.70
CA ASP A 26 2.23 -18.50 -37.51
C ASP A 26 3.29 -17.86 -36.61
N SER A 27 3.57 -16.59 -36.87
CA SER A 27 4.08 -15.69 -35.84
C SER A 27 2.94 -15.44 -34.84
N TYR A 28 2.77 -16.37 -33.89
CA TYR A 28 1.98 -16.14 -32.69
C TYR A 28 2.50 -14.87 -32.03
N GLY A 29 1.70 -13.82 -32.11
CA GLY A 29 1.94 -12.59 -31.39
C GLY A 29 2.07 -12.91 -29.91
N GLN A 30 3.28 -12.74 -29.39
CA GLN A 30 3.55 -12.72 -27.97
C GLN A 30 2.74 -11.55 -27.40
N LYS A 31 1.50 -11.81 -26.94
CA LYS A 31 0.76 -10.88 -26.10
C LYS A 31 1.64 -10.63 -24.90
N ARG A 32 2.30 -9.45 -24.86
CA ARG A 32 2.89 -8.93 -23.63
C ARG A 32 1.78 -9.00 -22.60
N GLY A 33 1.95 -9.84 -21.58
CA GLY A 33 0.99 -9.93 -20.49
C GLY A 33 0.75 -8.52 -19.98
N GLU A 34 -0.51 -8.07 -20.01
CA GLU A 34 -0.91 -6.85 -19.35
C GLU A 34 -0.47 -7.00 -17.90
N ALA A 35 0.46 -6.14 -17.46
CA ALA A 35 0.78 -6.05 -16.05
C ALA A 35 -0.50 -5.62 -15.36
N VAL A 36 -1.14 -6.54 -14.63
CA VAL A 36 -2.27 -6.22 -13.77
C VAL A 36 -1.81 -5.08 -12.88
N GLN A 37 -2.43 -3.91 -13.01
CA GLN A 37 -2.13 -2.79 -12.14
C GLN A 37 -2.43 -3.25 -10.72
N ARG A 38 -1.41 -3.28 -9.86
CA ARG A 38 -1.57 -3.69 -8.47
C ARG A 38 -1.99 -2.48 -7.66
N ALA A 39 -3.11 -2.57 -6.96
CA ALA A 39 -3.51 -1.58 -5.99
C ALA A 39 -2.50 -1.54 -4.84
N HIS A 40 -2.04 -0.35 -4.46
CA HIS A 40 -1.07 -0.15 -3.41
C HIS A 40 -1.73 0.30 -2.10
N LEU A 41 -1.52 -0.48 -1.04
CA LEU A 41 -2.12 -0.26 0.27
C LEU A 41 -1.08 0.11 1.32
N LEU A 42 -1.21 1.31 1.91
CA LEU A 42 -0.38 1.71 3.04
C LEU A 42 -1.02 1.23 4.34
N LEU A 43 -0.32 0.40 5.09
CA LEU A 43 -0.73 -0.13 6.38
C LEU A 43 -0.08 0.70 7.49
N ILE A 44 -0.86 1.47 8.25
CA ILE A 44 -0.33 2.32 9.33
C ILE A 44 -0.60 1.69 10.69
N SER A 45 0.46 1.27 11.38
CA SER A 45 0.31 0.83 12.77
C SER A 45 0.13 2.03 13.69
N GLY A 46 -0.97 2.05 14.44
CA GLY A 46 -1.27 3.03 15.48
C GLY A 46 -0.49 2.79 16.78
N SER A 47 0.35 1.76 16.87
CA SER A 47 1.05 1.39 18.10
C SER A 47 2.56 1.50 17.96
N THR A 48 3.20 2.14 18.94
CA THR A 48 4.66 2.20 19.08
C THR A 48 5.21 1.09 19.98
N ARG A 49 4.33 0.32 20.63
CA ARG A 49 4.73 -0.72 21.59
C ARG A 49 5.44 -1.87 20.87
N PRO A 50 6.63 -2.29 21.33
CA PRO A 50 7.25 -3.53 20.88
C PRO A 50 6.33 -4.74 21.09
N GLY A 51 6.21 -5.61 20.09
CA GLY A 51 5.32 -6.78 20.14
C GLY A 51 3.82 -6.45 20.13
N SER A 52 3.43 -5.28 19.62
CA SER A 52 2.01 -4.90 19.52
C SER A 52 1.22 -5.86 18.64
N SER A 53 0.08 -6.35 19.15
CA SER A 53 -0.88 -7.15 18.39
C SER A 53 -1.51 -6.36 17.23
N ASN A 54 -1.54 -5.02 17.30
CA ASN A 54 -2.01 -4.17 16.20
C ASN A 54 -1.02 -4.19 15.03
N THR A 55 0.26 -4.03 15.32
CA THR A 55 1.31 -4.18 14.31
C THR A 55 1.33 -5.61 13.74
N ALA A 56 1.12 -6.61 14.59
CA ALA A 56 1.06 -8.00 14.16
C ALA A 56 -0.13 -8.29 13.24
N ALA A 57 -1.30 -7.70 13.52
CA ALA A 57 -2.46 -7.80 12.64
C ALA A 57 -2.17 -7.22 11.25
N LEU A 58 -1.51 -6.05 11.15
CA LEU A 58 -1.13 -5.48 9.85
C LEU A 58 -0.08 -6.32 9.12
N ARG A 59 0.88 -6.93 9.82
CA ARG A 59 1.80 -7.89 9.18
C ARG A 59 1.04 -9.10 8.65
N ALA A 60 0.06 -9.61 9.40
CA ALA A 60 -0.79 -10.70 8.94
C ALA A 60 -1.63 -10.30 7.71
N VAL A 61 -2.17 -9.07 7.66
CA VAL A 61 -2.83 -8.51 6.45
C VAL A 61 -1.92 -8.62 5.23
N ALA A 62 -0.66 -8.21 5.33
CA ALA A 62 0.29 -8.31 4.24
C ALA A 62 0.51 -9.75 3.74
N THR A 63 0.40 -10.75 4.62
CA THR A 63 0.54 -12.17 4.23
C THR A 63 -0.70 -12.79 3.58
N VAL A 64 -1.88 -12.19 3.81
CA VAL A 64 -3.16 -12.67 3.25
C VAL A 64 -3.67 -11.78 2.11
N ALA A 65 -2.86 -10.80 1.70
CA ALA A 65 -3.19 -9.90 0.61
C ALA A 65 -3.37 -10.68 -0.71
N PRO A 66 -4.46 -10.44 -1.45
CA PRO A 66 -4.63 -10.91 -2.82
C PRO A 66 -3.45 -10.49 -3.73
N GLY A 67 -3.16 -11.28 -4.76
CA GLY A 67 -1.97 -11.08 -5.61
C GLY A 67 -1.96 -9.79 -6.46
N ASP A 68 -3.11 -9.13 -6.55
CA ASP A 68 -3.37 -7.83 -7.19
C ASP A 68 -3.31 -6.65 -6.21
N ILE A 69 -3.08 -6.89 -4.91
CA ILE A 69 -2.88 -5.85 -3.90
C ILE A 69 -1.46 -5.94 -3.35
N SER A 70 -0.68 -4.87 -3.52
CA SER A 70 0.59 -4.69 -2.81
C SER A 70 0.36 -3.96 -1.50
N THR A 71 1.14 -4.28 -0.46
CA THR A 71 1.03 -3.63 0.84
C THR A 71 2.36 -3.12 1.34
N GLU A 72 2.36 -1.93 1.93
CA GLU A 72 3.51 -1.31 2.58
C GLU A 72 3.21 -1.06 4.06
N LEU A 73 4.02 -1.58 4.97
CA LEU A 73 3.84 -1.34 6.41
C LEU A 73 4.60 -0.10 6.88
N TYR A 74 3.88 0.87 7.44
CA TYR A 74 4.43 2.04 8.10
C TYR A 74 4.36 1.91 9.63
N THR A 75 5.53 1.93 10.28
CA THR A 75 5.70 1.93 11.75
C THR A 75 6.45 3.16 12.26
N GLY A 76 6.55 4.21 11.44
CA GLY A 76 7.38 5.40 11.70
C GLY A 76 6.84 6.40 12.71
N LEU A 77 5.80 6.07 13.48
CA LEU A 77 5.12 7.02 14.39
C LEU A 77 6.08 7.76 15.34
N GLU A 78 7.09 7.07 15.88
CA GLU A 78 8.05 7.66 16.84
C GLU A 78 9.05 8.62 16.19
N LYS A 79 9.16 8.60 14.86
CA LYS A 79 10.05 9.48 14.10
C LYS A 79 9.41 10.83 13.77
N LEU A 80 8.09 10.93 13.90
CA LEU A 80 7.36 12.15 13.62
C LEU A 80 7.55 13.13 14.78
N PRO A 81 8.05 14.35 14.53
CA PRO A 81 8.09 15.37 15.55
C PRO A 81 6.67 15.75 15.98
N ALA A 82 6.55 16.39 17.14
CA ALA A 82 5.30 16.98 17.57
C ALA A 82 4.77 17.94 16.49
N PHE A 83 3.49 17.85 16.19
CA PHE A 83 2.86 18.68 15.18
C PHE A 83 3.01 20.17 15.51
N VAL A 84 3.43 20.94 14.50
CA VAL A 84 3.51 22.40 14.56
C VAL A 84 2.75 22.95 13.33
N PRO A 85 1.62 23.65 13.53
CA PRO A 85 0.85 24.22 12.43
C PRO A 85 1.70 25.15 11.54
N GLY A 86 1.66 24.92 10.23
CA GLY A 86 2.34 25.79 9.26
C GLY A 86 3.86 25.62 9.17
N ASP A 87 4.44 24.61 9.81
CA ASP A 87 5.89 24.35 9.76
C ASP A 87 6.36 24.01 8.34
N GLN A 88 7.28 24.82 7.81
CA GLN A 88 7.78 24.75 6.44
C GLN A 88 9.29 25.06 6.36
N PRO A 89 10.08 24.29 5.61
CA PRO A 89 9.69 23.05 4.93
C PRO A 89 9.32 21.97 5.94
N SER A 90 8.44 21.05 5.57
CA SER A 90 8.05 19.98 6.49
C SER A 90 9.24 19.12 6.91
N PRO A 91 9.31 18.67 8.18
CA PRO A 91 10.41 17.83 8.66
C PRO A 91 10.61 16.58 7.78
N PRO A 92 11.85 16.07 7.61
CA PRO A 92 12.12 14.96 6.69
C PRO A 92 11.24 13.71 6.92
N ALA A 93 10.97 13.34 8.17
CA ALA A 93 10.09 12.22 8.49
C ALA A 93 8.61 12.46 8.11
N VAL A 94 8.17 13.73 8.15
CA VAL A 94 6.83 14.13 7.70
C VAL A 94 6.77 14.12 6.18
N ALA A 95 7.81 14.59 5.49
CA ALA A 95 7.91 14.49 4.03
C ALA A 95 7.86 13.04 3.55
N GLU A 96 8.63 12.14 4.17
CA GLU A 96 8.62 10.70 3.89
C GLU A 96 7.22 10.08 4.10
N LEU A 97 6.52 10.45 5.18
CA LEU A 97 5.15 10.01 5.41
C LEU A 97 4.22 10.46 4.27
N ARG A 98 4.31 11.71 3.84
CA ARG A 98 3.47 12.26 2.78
C ARG A 98 3.71 11.60 1.43
N GLU A 99 4.98 11.32 1.11
CA GLU A 99 5.32 10.57 -0.10
C GLU A 99 4.66 9.18 -0.12
N ARG A 100 4.67 8.47 1.01
CA ARG A 100 4.02 7.16 1.13
C ARG A 100 2.49 7.26 1.05
N LEU A 101 1.88 8.27 1.68
CA LEU A 101 0.44 8.54 1.60
C LEU A 101 0.00 8.88 0.17
N ALA A 102 0.79 9.68 -0.53
CA ALA A 102 0.54 10.06 -1.92
C ALA A 102 0.65 8.86 -2.87
N ALA A 103 1.60 7.96 -2.62
CA ALA A 103 1.82 6.76 -3.43
C ALA A 103 0.81 5.62 -3.18
N ALA A 104 0.01 5.68 -2.12
CA ALA A 104 -0.96 4.65 -1.78
C ALA A 104 -2.32 4.91 -2.43
N ASP A 105 -2.97 3.88 -2.96
CA ASP A 105 -4.34 3.96 -3.45
C ASP A 105 -5.36 3.99 -2.30
N ALA A 106 -5.03 3.34 -1.18
CA ALA A 106 -5.81 3.39 0.05
C ALA A 106 -4.95 3.15 1.30
N VAL A 107 -5.48 3.53 2.47
CA VAL A 107 -4.78 3.42 3.75
C VAL A 107 -5.58 2.56 4.74
N LEU A 108 -4.92 1.56 5.31
CA LEU A 108 -5.48 0.74 6.38
C LEU A 108 -4.78 1.05 7.70
N PHE A 109 -5.51 1.67 8.63
CA PHE A 109 -5.02 1.93 9.98
C PHE A 109 -5.24 0.71 10.87
N CYS A 110 -4.33 0.44 11.81
CA CYS A 110 -4.62 -0.46 12.93
C CYS A 110 -4.38 0.23 14.25
N THR A 111 -5.45 0.58 14.96
CA THR A 111 -5.35 1.41 16.18
C THR A 111 -5.68 0.62 17.45
N PRO A 112 -4.82 0.65 18.48
CA PRO A 112 -5.24 0.30 19.84
C PRO A 112 -6.07 1.45 20.44
N GLU A 113 -6.54 1.26 21.67
CA GLU A 113 -7.15 2.31 22.50
C GLU A 113 -6.23 2.61 23.69
N TYR A 114 -5.78 3.86 23.81
CA TYR A 114 -4.99 4.34 24.96
C TYR A 114 -5.73 5.50 25.62
N ALA A 115 -5.90 5.42 26.94
CA ALA A 115 -6.67 6.38 27.73
C ALA A 115 -8.09 6.68 27.16
N GLY A 116 -8.69 5.69 26.48
CA GLY A 116 -10.03 5.78 25.92
C GLY A 116 -10.13 6.32 24.50
N LEU A 117 -9.04 6.72 23.85
CA LEU A 117 -9.05 7.27 22.48
C LEU A 117 -7.93 6.66 21.62
N ILE A 118 -7.78 7.16 20.38
CA ILE A 118 -6.60 6.84 19.57
C ILE A 118 -5.28 7.25 20.26
N PRO A 119 -4.18 6.51 20.04
CA PRO A 119 -2.88 6.86 20.59
C PRO A 119 -2.41 8.26 20.18
N GLY A 120 -1.77 8.98 21.10
CA GLY A 120 -1.27 10.34 20.84
C GLY A 120 -0.30 10.42 19.65
N SER A 121 0.53 9.39 19.44
CA SER A 121 1.43 9.31 18.29
C SER A 121 0.70 9.13 16.96
N LEU A 122 -0.41 8.37 16.93
CA LEU A 122 -1.27 8.27 15.75
C LEU A 122 -2.04 9.57 15.52
N LYS A 123 -2.55 10.21 16.58
CA LYS A 123 -3.17 11.54 16.49
C LYS A 123 -2.20 12.57 15.91
N ASN A 124 -0.95 12.57 16.37
CA ASN A 124 0.11 13.45 15.87
C ASN A 124 0.39 13.23 14.37
N LEU A 125 0.44 11.97 13.92
CA LEU A 125 0.53 11.65 12.49
C LEU A 125 -0.62 12.30 11.70
N LEU A 126 -1.85 12.13 12.17
CA LEU A 126 -3.04 12.67 11.50
C LEU A 126 -3.10 14.21 11.56
N GLU A 127 -2.49 14.85 12.56
CA GLU A 127 -2.38 16.32 12.59
C GLU A 127 -1.48 16.84 11.47
N TRP A 128 -0.40 16.13 11.14
CA TRP A 128 0.48 16.49 10.03
C TRP A 128 -0.17 16.42 8.64
N THR A 129 -1.32 15.75 8.50
CA THR A 129 -2.11 15.66 7.26
C THR A 129 -3.25 16.67 7.20
N VAL A 130 -3.47 17.48 8.25
CA VAL A 130 -4.52 18.50 8.25
C VAL A 130 -4.14 19.62 7.28
N GLY A 131 -5.09 20.00 6.41
CA GLY A 131 -4.89 21.08 5.44
C GLY A 131 -4.01 20.70 4.24
N THR A 132 -3.69 19.40 4.09
CA THR A 132 -3.01 18.85 2.92
C THR A 132 -3.97 17.95 2.13
N ALA A 133 -3.55 17.54 0.93
CA ALA A 133 -4.29 16.57 0.12
C ALA A 133 -3.94 15.11 0.47
N ASP A 134 -3.12 14.87 1.51
CA ASP A 134 -2.54 13.54 1.78
C ASP A 134 -3.62 12.47 2.02
N LEU A 135 -4.71 12.85 2.68
CA LEU A 135 -5.85 11.97 3.01
C LEU A 135 -7.19 12.46 2.44
N TYR A 136 -7.23 13.59 1.74
CA TYR A 136 -8.48 14.12 1.18
C TYR A 136 -9.01 13.17 0.09
N GLU A 137 -10.27 12.75 0.21
CA GLU A 137 -10.96 11.73 -0.60
C GLU A 137 -10.28 10.36 -0.64
N LYS A 138 -9.13 10.18 0.02
CA LYS A 138 -8.37 8.93 0.07
C LYS A 138 -9.24 7.84 0.71
N PRO A 139 -9.40 6.68 0.07
CA PRO A 139 -10.10 5.56 0.68
C PRO A 139 -9.33 5.04 1.90
N VAL A 140 -10.01 4.92 3.02
CA VAL A 140 -9.43 4.48 4.29
C VAL A 140 -10.30 3.46 5.00
N ALA A 141 -9.67 2.56 5.74
CA ALA A 141 -10.34 1.65 6.65
C ALA A 141 -9.53 1.49 7.93
N TRP A 142 -10.10 0.81 8.93
CA TRP A 142 -9.35 0.46 10.14
C TRP A 142 -9.59 -0.95 10.63
N ILE A 143 -8.57 -1.46 11.31
CA ILE A 143 -8.66 -2.56 12.24
C ILE A 143 -8.49 -1.99 13.65
N ASN A 144 -9.32 -2.41 14.58
CA ASN A 144 -9.12 -2.17 16.00
C ASN A 144 -8.85 -3.52 16.68
N VAL A 145 -7.63 -3.74 17.17
CA VAL A 145 -7.34 -4.92 17.99
C VAL A 145 -7.66 -4.58 19.45
N ALA A 146 -8.78 -5.11 19.93
CA ALA A 146 -9.27 -4.88 21.29
C ALA A 146 -9.99 -6.11 21.84
N ALA A 147 -10.05 -6.20 23.17
CA ALA A 147 -10.90 -7.19 23.83
C ALA A 147 -12.38 -6.87 23.61
N PRO A 148 -13.30 -7.84 23.72
CA PRO A 148 -14.73 -7.59 23.64
C PRO A 148 -15.18 -6.48 24.61
N GLY A 149 -16.00 -5.56 24.13
CA GLY A 149 -16.48 -4.39 24.91
C GLY A 149 -15.46 -3.26 25.08
N ARG A 150 -14.31 -3.30 24.39
CA ARG A 150 -13.28 -2.25 24.39
C ARG A 150 -13.07 -1.69 22.98
N GLY A 151 -12.38 -0.56 22.86
CA GLY A 151 -11.95 -0.01 21.58
C GLY A 151 -12.90 1.00 20.94
N GLU A 152 -14.10 1.20 21.51
CA GLU A 152 -15.11 2.09 20.93
C GLU A 152 -14.59 3.53 20.83
N GLY A 153 -13.96 4.04 21.88
CA GLY A 153 -13.48 5.42 21.88
C GLY A 153 -12.30 5.62 20.90
N ALA A 154 -11.49 4.60 20.65
CA ALA A 154 -10.49 4.65 19.57
C ALA A 154 -11.13 4.67 18.17
N ILE A 155 -12.18 3.88 17.94
CA ILE A 155 -12.91 3.87 16.66
C ILE A 155 -13.61 5.22 16.42
N GLU A 156 -14.36 5.71 17.41
CA GLU A 156 -15.08 6.99 17.32
C GLU A 156 -14.13 8.17 17.09
N SER A 157 -13.02 8.22 17.83
CA SER A 157 -12.03 9.29 17.66
C SER A 157 -11.27 9.19 16.34
N LEU A 158 -10.90 7.98 15.88
CA LEU A 158 -10.29 7.81 14.56
C LEU A 158 -11.25 8.27 13.46
N ARG A 159 -12.51 7.81 13.49
CA ARG A 159 -13.56 8.21 12.54
C ARG A 159 -13.73 9.73 12.51
N THR A 160 -13.75 10.37 13.68
CA THR A 160 -13.87 11.83 13.80
C THR A 160 -12.71 12.53 13.10
N VAL A 161 -11.47 12.12 13.38
CA VAL A 161 -10.28 12.74 12.79
C VAL A 161 -10.22 12.51 11.28
N LEU A 162 -10.52 11.29 10.81
CA LEU A 162 -10.57 10.95 9.39
C LEU A 162 -11.63 11.79 8.63
N GLY A 163 -12.78 12.05 9.26
CA GLY A 163 -13.78 12.96 8.72
C GLY A 163 -13.28 14.40 8.59
N TYR A 164 -12.52 14.89 9.57
CA TYR A 164 -11.93 16.24 9.53
C TYR A 164 -10.90 16.41 8.41
N VAL A 165 -10.14 15.37 8.09
CA VAL A 165 -9.15 15.39 6.97
C VAL A 165 -9.79 15.03 5.62
N GLY A 166 -11.10 14.80 5.58
CA GLY A 166 -11.85 14.54 4.35
C GLY A 166 -11.60 13.17 3.74
N ALA A 167 -11.15 12.18 4.52
CA ALA A 167 -10.94 10.82 4.03
C ALA A 167 -12.25 10.10 3.74
N THR A 168 -12.24 9.17 2.77
CA THR A 168 -13.39 8.35 2.41
C THR A 168 -13.35 7.03 3.15
N ILE A 169 -14.20 6.86 4.16
CA ILE A 169 -14.23 5.65 4.98
C ILE A 169 -14.93 4.50 4.25
N ILE A 170 -14.23 3.36 4.12
CA ILE A 170 -14.76 2.09 3.60
C ILE A 170 -15.38 1.32 4.78
N ASP A 171 -16.62 1.65 5.16
CA ASP A 171 -17.25 1.13 6.38
C ASP A 171 -17.31 -0.40 6.45
N ASN A 172 -17.54 -1.09 5.31
CA ASN A 172 -17.57 -2.56 5.27
C ASN A 172 -16.20 -3.23 5.37
N ALA A 173 -15.10 -2.46 5.33
CA ALA A 173 -13.75 -2.92 5.60
C ALA A 173 -13.26 -2.53 7.02
N CYS A 174 -14.10 -1.86 7.82
CA CYS A 174 -13.75 -1.44 9.16
C CYS A 174 -14.16 -2.51 10.18
N VAL A 175 -13.19 -3.05 10.92
CA VAL A 175 -13.42 -4.18 11.84
C VAL A 175 -12.81 -3.98 13.22
N ARG A 176 -13.45 -4.55 14.24
CA ARG A 176 -12.85 -4.79 15.56
C ARG A 176 -12.61 -6.28 15.71
N ILE A 177 -11.36 -6.64 15.98
CA ILE A 177 -10.94 -8.03 16.14
C ILE A 177 -10.35 -8.24 17.54
N THR A 178 -10.44 -9.47 18.04
CA THR A 178 -9.72 -9.87 19.26
C THR A 178 -8.61 -10.84 18.87
N VAL A 179 -7.36 -10.45 19.12
CA VAL A 179 -6.20 -11.35 18.95
C VAL A 179 -5.99 -12.12 20.26
N PRO A 180 -6.10 -13.48 20.25
CA PRO A 180 -5.89 -14.28 21.46
C PRO A 180 -4.49 -14.12 22.06
N HIS A 181 -4.38 -14.33 23.37
CA HIS A 181 -3.08 -14.37 24.02
C HIS A 181 -2.21 -15.49 23.43
N GLY A 182 -0.95 -15.19 23.13
CA GLY A 182 -0.02 -16.16 22.51
C GLY A 182 -0.21 -16.37 21.00
N ALA A 183 -1.19 -15.73 20.35
CA ALA A 183 -1.39 -15.84 18.90
C ALA A 183 -0.44 -14.96 18.07
N VAL A 184 0.38 -14.12 18.71
CA VAL A 184 1.44 -13.35 18.03
C VAL A 184 2.70 -14.20 17.99
N GLU A 185 3.14 -14.51 16.77
CA GLU A 185 4.27 -15.39 16.50
C GLU A 185 5.62 -14.66 16.62
N SER A 186 6.71 -15.43 16.56
CA SER A 186 8.08 -14.91 16.64
C SER A 186 8.47 -14.02 15.45
N ASP A 187 7.85 -14.23 14.28
CA ASP A 187 7.97 -13.34 13.11
C ASP A 187 7.14 -12.05 13.25
N GLY A 188 6.40 -11.92 14.36
CA GLY A 188 5.57 -10.78 14.67
C GLY A 188 4.27 -10.72 13.87
N THR A 189 3.82 -11.83 13.27
CA THR A 189 2.49 -11.99 12.64
C THR A 189 1.49 -12.63 13.59
N VAL A 190 0.23 -12.78 13.16
CA VAL A 190 -0.83 -13.49 13.91
C VAL A 190 -1.08 -14.86 13.30
N SER A 191 -1.08 -15.92 14.11
CA SER A 191 -1.34 -17.30 13.66
C SER A 191 -2.80 -17.73 13.73
N ASP A 192 -3.63 -17.06 14.53
CA ASP A 192 -5.04 -17.42 14.70
C ASP A 192 -5.80 -17.36 13.36
N SER A 193 -6.41 -18.49 12.99
CA SER A 193 -7.08 -18.65 11.70
C SER A 193 -8.35 -17.81 11.53
N ASN A 194 -9.10 -17.57 12.62
CA ASN A 194 -10.30 -16.74 12.56
C ASN A 194 -9.91 -15.27 12.36
N VAL A 195 -8.91 -14.80 13.13
CA VAL A 195 -8.35 -13.46 12.92
C VAL A 195 -7.86 -13.30 11.49
N ARG A 196 -7.09 -14.26 10.97
CA ARG A 196 -6.60 -14.21 9.57
C ARG A 196 -7.73 -14.15 8.55
N ALA A 197 -8.85 -14.84 8.77
CA ALA A 197 -10.02 -14.78 7.90
C ALA A 197 -10.68 -13.38 7.92
N GLU A 198 -10.81 -12.74 9.09
CA GLU A 198 -11.32 -11.37 9.21
C GLU A 198 -10.41 -10.35 8.53
N LEU A 199 -9.09 -10.51 8.67
CA LEU A 199 -8.09 -9.67 8.00
C LEU A 199 -8.12 -9.84 6.47
N ALA A 200 -8.29 -11.07 5.98
CA ALA A 200 -8.45 -11.35 4.56
C ALA A 200 -9.74 -10.73 4.00
N ALA A 201 -10.84 -10.81 4.75
CA ALA A 201 -12.11 -10.18 4.37
C ALA A 201 -11.97 -8.65 4.31
N THR A 202 -11.25 -8.06 5.27
CA THR A 202 -10.94 -6.61 5.31
C THR A 202 -10.21 -6.17 4.06
N ILE A 203 -9.07 -6.78 3.71
CA ILE A 203 -8.30 -6.36 2.53
C ILE A 203 -9.03 -6.65 1.21
N THR A 204 -9.82 -7.73 1.16
CA THR A 204 -10.68 -8.03 0.00
C THR A 204 -11.77 -6.97 -0.19
N ALA A 205 -12.36 -6.47 0.90
CA ALA A 205 -13.36 -5.40 0.83
C ALA A 205 -12.74 -4.09 0.32
N ILE A 206 -11.49 -3.79 0.67
CA ILE A 206 -10.76 -2.65 0.15
C ILE A 206 -10.47 -2.82 -1.35
N GLY A 207 -9.96 -3.98 -1.78
CA GLY A 207 -9.74 -4.25 -3.21
C GLY A 207 -11.00 -4.05 -4.05
N LYS A 208 -12.13 -4.64 -3.61
CA LYS A 208 -13.44 -4.45 -4.25
C LYS A 208 -13.97 -3.02 -4.25
N TYR A 209 -13.45 -2.15 -3.38
CA TYR A 209 -13.78 -0.73 -3.38
C TYR A 209 -12.98 0.01 -4.45
N LEU A 210 -11.69 -0.34 -4.59
CA LEU A 210 -10.78 0.28 -5.55
C LEU A 210 -11.07 -0.13 -7.01
N ASP A 211 -11.67 -1.28 -7.23
CA ASP A 211 -12.06 -1.76 -8.57
C ASP A 211 -13.33 -1.08 -9.16
N ARG A 212 -13.94 -0.12 -8.44
CA ARG A 212 -15.26 0.47 -8.79
C ARG A 212 -15.17 1.71 -9.67
#